data_AF-A0A6I2L6W1-F1
#
_entry.id   AF-A0A6I2L6W1-F1
#
_cell.length_a   1.000
_cell.length_b   1.000
_cell.length_c   1.000
_cell.angle_alpha   90.00
_cell.angle_beta   90.00
_cell.angle_gamma   90.00
#
_symmetry.space_group_name_H-M   'P 1'
#
loop_
_entity.id
_entity.type
_entity.pdbx_description
1 polymer ?
#
loop_
_entity_poly.entity_id
_entity_poly.type
_entity_poly.pdbx_seq_one_letter_code
_entity_poly.pdbx_strand_id
1 'polypeptide(L)'
;MRYLSWLFLATLLLSATAGHAAQADTPAAPQAAPVGRPLPAGWLPLIGKDMRGSFIQAGSDDIALLMYKGDTDAVVIVPDPASGREIGVIHTFGDSEVNLPQLSLIKPGSYHPVCHGGGACAPAVDIATEAIGLCHGEASCEIIYFKDNSYHHITVTD
;
A
#
# COMPACT_ATOMS: atom_id res chain seq x y z
N MET A 1 -11.38 90.60 7.39
CA MET A 1 -10.73 89.60 6.50
C MET A 1 -11.48 88.28 6.72
N ARG A 2 -12.50 87.91 5.91
CA ARG A 2 -12.50 86.90 4.81
C ARG A 2 -11.63 85.67 5.17
N TYR A 3 -12.05 84.41 5.23
CA TYR A 3 -12.96 83.56 4.42
C TYR A 3 -13.51 82.42 5.32
N LEU A 4 -14.76 81.95 5.28
CA LEU A 4 -15.53 81.15 4.29
C LEU A 4 -15.10 79.68 4.08
N SER A 5 -16.09 78.78 4.22
CA SER A 5 -16.21 77.42 3.62
C SER A 5 -15.32 76.29 4.15
N TRP A 6 -15.70 75.01 4.15
CA TRP A 6 -16.91 74.18 4.09
C TRP A 6 -16.39 72.75 4.35
N LEU A 7 -17.28 71.84 4.81
CA LEU A 7 -17.23 70.38 4.79
C LEU A 7 -15.94 69.66 4.30
N PHE A 8 -15.50 68.63 5.04
CA PHE A 8 -15.43 67.26 4.48
C PHE A 8 -15.43 66.20 5.59
N LEU A 9 -16.46 65.35 5.55
CA LEU A 9 -16.55 64.05 6.18
C LEU A 9 -15.55 63.12 5.51
N ALA A 10 -14.73 62.40 6.26
CA ALA A 10 -14.00 61.23 5.75
C ALA A 10 -13.96 60.15 6.83
N THR A 11 -14.97 59.29 6.76
CA THR A 11 -15.09 58.03 7.50
C THR A 11 -14.03 57.06 6.98
N LEU A 12 -13.00 56.73 7.77
CA LEU A 12 -12.10 55.63 7.45
C LEU A 12 -12.67 54.33 8.01
N LEU A 13 -13.19 53.48 7.10
CA LEU A 13 -13.49 52.08 7.35
C LEU A 13 -12.18 51.31 7.56
N LEU A 14 -11.99 50.77 8.77
CA LEU A 14 -10.94 49.79 9.04
C LEU A 14 -11.43 48.41 8.58
N SER A 15 -11.05 48.02 7.36
CA SER A 15 -11.27 46.66 6.87
C SER A 15 -10.24 45.72 7.52
N ALA A 16 -10.68 44.90 8.47
CA ALA A 16 -9.91 43.77 8.97
C ALA A 16 -9.85 42.69 7.88
N THR A 17 -8.78 42.66 7.10
CA THR A 17 -8.47 41.51 6.24
C THR A 17 -7.97 40.39 7.13
N ALA A 18 -8.84 39.42 7.40
CA ALA A 18 -8.45 38.12 7.93
C ALA A 18 -7.52 37.46 6.91
N GLY A 19 -6.22 37.56 7.14
CA GLY A 19 -5.22 36.78 6.44
C GLY A 19 -5.51 35.30 6.69
N HIS A 20 -6.09 34.63 5.71
CA HIS A 20 -6.07 33.18 5.62
C HIS A 20 -4.61 32.78 5.43
N ALA A 21 -3.94 32.45 6.53
CA ALA A 21 -2.70 31.71 6.46
C ALA A 21 -3.02 30.39 5.78
N ALA A 22 -2.55 30.24 4.53
CA ALA A 22 -2.53 28.97 3.85
C ALA A 22 -1.81 27.96 4.77
N GLN A 23 -2.55 26.94 5.23
CA GLN A 23 -1.94 25.77 5.83
C GLN A 23 -1.06 25.16 4.76
N ALA A 24 0.25 25.30 4.94
CA ALA A 24 1.21 24.51 4.20
C ALA A 24 0.90 23.04 4.48
N ASP A 25 0.59 22.29 3.43
CA ASP A 25 0.48 20.83 3.46
C ASP A 25 1.79 20.30 4.05
N THR A 26 1.73 19.96 5.34
CA THR A 26 2.82 19.24 5.98
C THR A 26 2.79 17.85 5.37
N PRO A 27 3.86 17.40 4.68
CA PRO A 27 3.87 16.04 4.18
C PRO A 27 3.62 15.10 5.36
N ALA A 28 2.58 14.26 5.23
CA ALA A 28 2.21 13.31 6.26
C ALA A 28 3.46 12.56 6.72
N ALA A 29 3.72 12.55 8.02
CA ALA A 29 4.85 11.83 8.59
C ALA A 29 4.79 10.36 8.10
N PRO A 30 5.91 9.77 7.67
CA PRO A 30 5.93 8.39 7.21
C PRO A 30 5.36 7.50 8.32
N GLN A 31 4.24 6.84 8.04
CA GLN A 31 3.66 5.88 8.96
C GLN A 31 4.65 4.73 9.10
N ALA A 32 5.08 4.46 10.33
CA ALA A 32 6.05 3.40 10.58
C ALA A 32 5.41 2.03 10.35
N ALA A 33 6.18 1.09 9.79
CA ALA A 33 5.80 -0.32 9.75
C ALA A 33 5.60 -0.84 11.20
N PRO A 34 4.94 -2.00 11.39
CA PRO A 34 4.80 -2.64 12.72
C PRO A 34 6.12 -2.82 13.50
N VAL A 35 7.27 -2.69 12.84
CA VAL A 35 8.62 -2.83 13.39
C VAL A 35 9.42 -1.52 13.48
N GLY A 36 8.77 -0.35 13.36
CA GLY A 36 9.45 0.95 13.53
C GLY A 36 10.39 1.34 12.37
N ARG A 37 10.37 0.59 11.26
CA ARG A 37 11.09 0.92 10.02
C ARG A 37 10.19 1.75 9.09
N PRO A 38 10.76 2.67 8.29
CA PRO A 38 9.96 3.51 7.40
C PRO A 38 9.31 2.67 6.30
N LEU A 39 8.01 2.90 6.06
CA LEU A 39 7.31 2.32 4.92
C LEU A 39 7.70 3.02 3.61
N PRO A 40 7.49 2.37 2.45
CA PRO A 40 7.74 3.00 1.14
C PRO A 40 7.02 4.35 1.00
N ALA A 41 7.73 5.37 0.53
CA ALA A 41 7.22 6.74 0.50
C ALA A 41 5.94 6.89 -0.33
N GLY A 42 4.95 7.57 0.23
CA GLY A 42 3.65 7.82 -0.40
C GLY A 42 2.70 6.63 -0.39
N TRP A 43 3.08 5.50 0.20
CA TRP A 43 2.18 4.38 0.47
C TRP A 43 1.63 4.47 1.89
N LEU A 44 0.34 4.19 2.04
CA LEU A 44 -0.36 4.15 3.32
C LEU A 44 -0.80 2.70 3.60
N PRO A 45 -0.68 2.19 4.84
CA PRO A 45 -1.09 0.84 5.18
C PRO A 45 -2.60 0.73 5.28
N LEU A 46 -3.14 -0.38 4.79
CA LEU A 46 -4.49 -0.81 5.13
C LEU A 46 -4.47 -1.41 6.54
N ILE A 47 -5.07 -0.70 7.50
CA ILE A 47 -4.97 -1.04 8.93
C ILE A 47 -5.54 -2.45 9.20
N GLY A 48 -4.77 -3.26 9.95
CA GLY A 48 -5.16 -4.62 10.33
C GLY A 48 -5.18 -5.62 9.16
N LYS A 49 -4.53 -5.28 8.04
CA LYS A 49 -4.36 -6.13 6.86
C LYS A 49 -2.91 -6.54 6.70
N ASP A 50 -2.36 -7.14 7.75
CA ASP A 50 -1.02 -7.70 7.77
C ASP A 50 -1.03 -9.19 8.08
N MET A 51 0.04 -9.87 7.67
CA MET A 51 0.23 -11.29 7.90
C MET A 51 1.71 -11.61 8.06
N ARG A 52 2.02 -12.46 9.04
CA ARG A 52 3.38 -12.96 9.28
C ARG A 52 3.62 -14.29 8.54
N GLY A 53 4.85 -14.49 8.10
CA GLY A 53 5.27 -15.74 7.49
C GLY A 53 6.75 -15.76 7.14
N SER A 54 7.24 -16.94 6.78
CA SER A 54 8.58 -17.16 6.26
C SER A 54 8.58 -16.99 4.73
N PHE A 55 8.44 -15.75 4.24
CA PHE A 55 8.23 -15.49 2.81
C PHE A 55 9.53 -15.55 2.00
N ILE A 56 10.63 -15.06 2.56
CA ILE A 56 11.92 -14.92 1.86
C ILE A 56 12.81 -16.14 2.09
N GLN A 57 12.85 -16.63 3.33
CA GLN A 57 13.68 -17.75 3.76
C GLN A 57 12.92 -18.59 4.78
N ALA A 58 13.12 -19.91 4.77
CA ALA A 58 12.53 -20.76 5.79
C ALA A 58 12.98 -20.31 7.20
N GLY A 59 12.01 -20.06 8.08
CA GLY A 59 12.25 -19.62 9.44
C GLY A 59 12.40 -18.11 9.63
N SER A 60 12.29 -17.29 8.58
CA SER A 60 12.18 -15.83 8.75
C SER A 60 10.83 -15.43 9.34
N ASP A 61 10.82 -14.35 10.10
CA ASP A 61 9.61 -13.69 10.61
C ASP A 61 9.33 -12.41 9.77
N ASP A 62 9.01 -12.63 8.49
CA ASP A 62 8.65 -11.55 7.57
C ASP A 62 7.18 -11.13 7.78
N ILE A 63 6.85 -9.88 7.43
CA ILE A 63 5.48 -9.36 7.47
C ILE A 63 5.08 -8.92 6.06
N ALA A 64 3.97 -9.44 5.57
CA ALA A 64 3.27 -8.92 4.39
C ALA A 64 2.23 -7.89 4.85
N LEU A 65 2.23 -6.72 4.21
CA LEU A 65 1.31 -5.60 4.47
C LEU A 65 0.52 -5.30 3.21
N LEU A 66 -0.80 -5.13 3.33
CA LEU A 66 -1.56 -4.46 2.30
C LEU A 66 -1.41 -2.95 2.46
N MET A 67 -1.11 -2.26 1.36
CA MET A 67 -0.90 -0.83 1.30
C MET A 67 -1.60 -0.24 0.08
N TYR A 68 -1.86 1.06 0.10
CA TYR A 68 -2.48 1.78 -1.01
C TYR A 68 -1.79 3.12 -1.28
N LYS A 69 -1.91 3.60 -2.52
CA LYS A 69 -1.44 4.90 -2.99
C LYS A 69 -2.34 5.39 -4.12
N GLY A 70 -3.23 6.34 -3.82
CA GLY A 70 -4.31 6.71 -4.74
C GLY A 70 -5.22 5.51 -4.98
N ASP A 71 -5.45 5.17 -6.25
CA ASP A 71 -6.30 4.04 -6.67
C ASP A 71 -5.51 2.74 -6.91
N THR A 72 -4.25 2.71 -6.46
CA THR A 72 -3.37 1.53 -6.58
C THR A 72 -3.13 0.91 -5.23
N ASP A 73 -3.38 -0.39 -5.12
CA ASP A 73 -3.05 -1.20 -3.96
C ASP A 73 -1.75 -1.97 -4.18
N ALA A 74 -1.14 -2.42 -3.09
CA ALA A 74 0.08 -3.20 -3.11
C ALA A 74 0.21 -4.16 -1.94
N VAL A 75 0.98 -5.21 -2.18
CA VAL A 75 1.61 -6.01 -1.13
C VAL A 75 3.02 -5.47 -0.90
N VAL A 76 3.30 -5.08 0.33
CA VAL A 76 4.63 -4.67 0.81
C VAL A 76 5.17 -5.73 1.74
N ILE A 77 6.45 -6.06 1.58
CA ILE A 77 7.15 -6.95 2.51
C ILE A 77 8.03 -6.14 3.43
N VAL A 78 7.91 -6.45 4.70
CA VAL A 78 8.79 -6.05 5.79
C VAL A 78 9.59 -7.29 6.17
N PRO A 79 10.83 -7.46 5.67
CA PRO A 79 11.62 -8.64 5.96
C PRO A 79 11.95 -8.78 7.44
N ASP A 80 12.24 -9.98 7.92
CA ASP A 80 12.83 -10.20 9.24
C ASP A 80 13.99 -9.21 9.46
N PRO A 81 14.01 -8.42 10.54
CA PRO A 81 15.11 -7.49 10.81
C PRO A 81 16.51 -8.14 10.77
N ALA A 82 16.62 -9.41 11.16
CA ALA A 82 17.87 -10.16 11.13
C ALA A 82 18.38 -10.44 9.70
N SER A 83 17.51 -10.35 8.68
CA SER A 83 17.88 -10.58 7.28
C SER A 83 18.71 -9.44 6.68
N GLY A 84 18.69 -8.24 7.27
CA GLY A 84 19.30 -7.05 6.69
C GLY A 84 18.66 -6.55 5.39
N ARG A 85 17.54 -7.15 4.95
CA ARG A 85 16.83 -6.75 3.72
C ARG A 85 15.92 -5.54 3.97
N GLU A 86 15.79 -4.73 2.93
CA GLU A 86 14.97 -3.51 2.95
C GLU A 86 13.47 -3.83 2.78
N ILE A 87 12.63 -2.93 3.29
CA ILE A 87 11.18 -2.96 3.08
C ILE A 87 10.90 -2.58 1.62
N GLY A 88 10.02 -3.30 0.94
CA GLY A 88 9.74 -3.04 -0.46
C GLY A 88 8.33 -3.42 -0.90
N VAL A 89 7.81 -2.70 -1.88
CA VAL A 89 6.63 -3.09 -2.65
C VAL A 89 7.01 -4.29 -3.52
N ILE A 90 6.27 -5.40 -3.38
CA ILE A 90 6.58 -6.64 -4.10
C ILE A 90 5.57 -6.96 -5.19
N HIS A 91 4.38 -6.38 -5.11
CA HIS A 91 3.30 -6.58 -6.06
C HIS A 91 2.32 -5.40 -5.96
N THR A 92 1.87 -4.88 -7.10
CA THR A 92 0.90 -3.79 -7.21
C THR A 92 -0.28 -4.25 -8.04
N PHE A 93 -1.48 -3.83 -7.66
CA PHE A 93 -2.73 -4.20 -8.32
C PHE A 93 -3.73 -3.05 -8.23
N GLY A 94 -4.74 -3.05 -9.09
CA GLY A 94 -5.71 -1.95 -9.15
C GLY A 94 -7.01 -2.44 -9.76
N ASP A 95 -7.95 -2.86 -8.90
CA ASP A 95 -9.40 -2.96 -9.13
C ASP A 95 -10.12 -3.45 -7.86
N SER A 96 -9.84 -2.83 -6.70
CA SER A 96 -10.35 -3.29 -5.40
C SER A 96 -11.69 -2.66 -4.99
N GLU A 97 -12.30 -1.82 -5.86
CA GLU A 97 -13.51 -1.07 -5.52
C GLU A 97 -14.70 -1.97 -5.17
N VAL A 98 -14.75 -3.18 -5.73
CA VAL A 98 -15.86 -4.12 -5.49
C VAL A 98 -15.56 -5.09 -4.35
N ASN A 99 -14.32 -5.55 -4.19
CA ASN A 99 -13.93 -6.54 -3.18
C ASN A 99 -12.61 -6.15 -2.53
N LEU A 100 -12.63 -6.02 -1.19
CA LEU A 100 -11.42 -5.73 -0.44
C LEU A 100 -10.41 -6.89 -0.55
N PRO A 101 -9.12 -6.59 -0.82
CA PRO A 101 -8.10 -7.62 -0.88
C PRO A 101 -7.91 -8.31 0.48
N GLN A 102 -7.68 -9.62 0.43
CA GLN A 102 -7.37 -10.43 1.59
C GLN A 102 -6.05 -11.16 1.41
N LEU A 103 -5.22 -11.13 2.45
CA LEU A 103 -3.99 -11.92 2.53
C LEU A 103 -4.29 -13.27 3.18
N SER A 104 -3.64 -14.32 2.68
CA SER A 104 -3.64 -15.65 3.27
C SER A 104 -2.27 -16.31 3.15
N LEU A 105 -1.95 -17.21 4.07
CA LEU A 105 -0.65 -17.87 4.10
C LEU A 105 -0.74 -19.17 3.30
N ILE A 106 0.04 -19.29 2.22
CA ILE A 106 0.18 -20.58 1.52
C ILE A 106 1.49 -21.25 1.94
N LYS A 107 1.41 -22.57 2.16
CA LYS A 107 2.52 -23.36 2.67
C LYS A 107 3.51 -23.73 1.56
N PRO A 108 4.77 -24.09 1.88
CA PRO A 108 5.66 -24.66 0.89
C PRO A 108 5.04 -25.89 0.21
N GLY A 109 5.30 -26.07 -1.08
CA GLY A 109 4.77 -27.21 -1.83
C GLY A 109 4.72 -26.97 -3.34
N SER A 110 4.21 -27.98 -4.04
CA SER A 110 3.99 -27.95 -5.48
C SER A 110 2.55 -27.53 -5.79
N TYR A 111 2.40 -26.41 -6.49
CA TYR A 111 1.11 -25.81 -6.83
C TYR A 111 0.82 -25.95 -8.31
N HIS A 112 -0.41 -26.35 -8.62
CA HIS A 112 -0.89 -26.54 -9.98
C HIS A 112 -2.07 -25.58 -10.20
N PRO A 113 -1.89 -24.49 -10.95
CA PRO A 113 -2.99 -23.58 -11.29
C PRO A 113 -4.11 -24.33 -12.01
N VAL A 114 -5.37 -24.02 -11.67
CA VAL A 114 -6.55 -24.61 -12.30
C VAL A 114 -7.28 -23.50 -13.04
N CYS A 115 -7.35 -23.60 -14.36
CA CYS A 115 -7.95 -22.58 -15.21
C CYS A 115 -9.29 -23.08 -15.73
N HIS A 116 -10.30 -22.22 -15.68
CA HIS A 116 -11.60 -22.56 -16.22
C HIS A 116 -11.57 -22.49 -17.77
N GLY A 117 -12.27 -23.40 -18.44
CA GLY A 117 -12.43 -23.36 -19.90
C GLY A 117 -11.52 -24.25 -20.76
N GLY A 118 -10.71 -25.13 -20.16
CA GLY A 118 -9.97 -26.17 -20.90
C GLY A 118 -8.76 -25.67 -21.70
N GLY A 119 -8.34 -24.43 -21.49
CA GLY A 119 -7.09 -23.86 -22.00
C GLY A 119 -5.84 -24.38 -21.26
N ALA A 120 -4.67 -24.02 -21.77
CA ALA A 120 -3.41 -24.34 -21.09
C ALA A 120 -3.22 -23.43 -19.87
N CYS A 121 -3.00 -24.04 -18.70
CA CYS A 121 -2.70 -23.30 -17.49
C CYS A 121 -1.25 -22.83 -17.42
N ALA A 122 -1.02 -21.85 -16.53
CA ALA A 122 0.32 -21.58 -16.05
C ALA A 122 0.98 -22.89 -15.55
N PRO A 123 2.28 -23.08 -15.79
CA PRO A 123 2.97 -24.30 -15.38
C PRO A 123 2.92 -24.48 -13.87
N ALA A 124 3.02 -25.73 -13.42
CA ALA A 124 3.17 -26.02 -12.01
C ALA A 124 4.37 -25.28 -11.43
N VAL A 125 4.23 -24.78 -10.20
CA VAL A 125 5.29 -24.08 -9.49
C VAL A 125 5.62 -24.78 -8.18
N ASP A 126 6.92 -24.96 -7.94
CA ASP A 126 7.43 -25.41 -6.65
C ASP A 126 7.83 -24.21 -5.81
N ILE A 127 7.20 -24.08 -4.64
CA ILE A 127 7.42 -22.99 -3.69
C ILE A 127 8.15 -23.57 -2.48
N ALA A 128 9.37 -23.09 -2.24
CA ALA A 128 10.24 -23.61 -1.18
C ALA A 128 9.99 -22.98 0.20
N THR A 129 9.43 -21.77 0.23
CA THR A 129 9.12 -21.00 1.44
C THR A 129 7.62 -20.85 1.62
N GLU A 130 7.19 -20.16 2.67
CA GLU A 130 5.78 -19.73 2.71
C GLU A 130 5.56 -18.66 1.63
N ALA A 131 4.33 -18.59 1.13
CA ALA A 131 3.95 -17.65 0.10
C ALA A 131 2.65 -16.93 0.49
N ILE A 132 2.34 -15.87 -0.25
CA ILE A 132 1.25 -14.94 0.04
C ILE A 132 0.13 -15.22 -0.95
N GLY A 133 -0.99 -15.72 -0.47
CA GLY A 133 -2.24 -15.71 -1.22
C GLY A 133 -2.85 -14.32 -1.16
N LEU A 134 -3.11 -13.71 -2.31
CA LEU A 134 -3.80 -12.44 -2.46
C LEU A 134 -5.12 -12.69 -3.19
N CYS A 135 -6.26 -12.46 -2.54
CA CYS A 135 -7.57 -12.68 -3.15
C CYS A 135 -8.45 -11.43 -3.10
N HIS A 136 -9.16 -11.18 -4.20
CA HIS A 136 -10.21 -10.18 -4.36
C HIS A 136 -11.57 -10.88 -4.40
N GLY A 137 -12.15 -11.14 -3.23
CA GLY A 137 -13.31 -12.04 -3.11
C GLY A 137 -12.95 -13.48 -3.46
N GLU A 138 -13.93 -14.26 -3.95
CA GLU A 138 -13.74 -15.69 -4.26
C GLU A 138 -13.27 -15.94 -5.72
N ALA A 139 -13.37 -14.94 -6.60
CA ALA A 139 -13.19 -15.14 -8.03
C ALA A 139 -11.75 -14.92 -8.50
N SER A 140 -10.99 -14.04 -7.87
CA SER A 140 -9.65 -13.67 -8.33
C SER A 140 -8.64 -13.83 -7.21
N CYS A 141 -7.86 -14.90 -7.27
CA CYS A 141 -6.81 -15.22 -6.30
C CYS A 141 -5.47 -15.40 -7.01
N GLU A 142 -4.42 -14.89 -6.39
CA GLU A 142 -3.03 -15.03 -6.82
C GLU A 142 -2.18 -15.62 -5.70
N ILE A 143 -1.11 -16.34 -6.06
CA ILE A 143 -0.05 -16.72 -5.13
C ILE A 143 1.19 -15.93 -5.48
N ILE A 144 1.67 -15.12 -4.54
CA ILE A 144 2.90 -14.36 -4.63
C ILE A 144 3.98 -15.09 -3.82
N TYR A 145 5.09 -15.47 -4.45
CA TYR A 145 6.12 -16.31 -3.85
C TYR A 145 7.53 -15.81 -4.16
N PHE A 146 8.48 -16.14 -3.30
CA PHE A 146 9.88 -15.74 -3.46
C PHE A 146 10.69 -16.88 -4.10
N LYS A 147 11.40 -16.58 -5.19
CA LYS A 147 12.27 -17.54 -5.89
C LYS A 147 13.35 -16.79 -6.67
N ASP A 148 14.55 -17.37 -6.75
CA ASP A 148 15.67 -16.81 -7.52
C ASP A 148 15.97 -15.33 -7.15
N ASN A 149 15.86 -15.03 -5.85
CA ASN A 149 16.08 -13.72 -5.24
C ASN A 149 15.07 -12.62 -5.66
N SER A 150 13.91 -12.98 -6.20
CA SER A 150 12.82 -12.04 -6.53
C SER A 150 11.45 -12.60 -6.17
N TYR A 151 10.44 -11.72 -6.09
CA TYR A 151 9.05 -12.13 -5.98
C TYR A 151 8.47 -12.41 -7.36
N HIS A 152 7.68 -13.48 -7.44
CA HIS A 152 6.93 -13.92 -8.60
C HIS A 152 5.47 -14.08 -8.19
N HIS A 153 4.55 -14.08 -9.14
CA HIS A 153 3.14 -14.34 -8.88
C HIS A 153 2.55 -15.27 -9.93
N ILE A 154 1.56 -16.05 -9.52
CA ILE A 154 0.73 -16.85 -10.41
C ILE A 154 -0.75 -16.61 -10.07
N THR A 155 -1.57 -16.41 -11.10
CA THR A 155 -3.02 -16.40 -10.96
C THR A 155 -3.51 -17.84 -10.75
N VAL A 156 -4.33 -18.04 -9.72
CA VAL A 156 -4.88 -19.35 -9.33
C VAL A 156 -6.30 -19.52 -9.83
N THR A 157 -7.10 -18.46 -9.78
CA THR A 157 -8.49 -18.46 -10.25
C THR A 157 -8.72 -17.27 -11.16
N ASP A 158 -9.39 -17.53 -12.29
CA ASP A 158 -9.91 -16.54 -13.25
C ASP A 158 -11.44 -16.52 -13.25
#